data_AF-A0A944VU02-F1
#
_entry.id   AF-A0A944VU02-F1
#
_cell.length_a   1.000
_cell.length_b   1.000
_cell.length_c   1.000
_cell.angle_alpha   90.00
_cell.angle_beta   90.00
_cell.angle_gamma   90.00
#
_symmetry.space_group_name_H-M   'P 1'
#
loop_
_entity.id
_entity.type
_entity.pdbx_description
1 polymer ?
#
loop_
_entity_poly.entity_id
_entity_poly.type
_entity_poly.pdbx_seq_one_letter_code
_entity_poly.pdbx_strand_id
1 'polypeptide(L)'
;MEYPEIKNERFTVQYIITINDKRSIEEHASDITLEQTVEVPVDCIPEKHFEDGIIGIVENIGLSGDIPNQYIVSISYRTDITEFSIPQFFNVLFGNISLKNNIRISDITFSKSFFSVYKGPNYGIDGIRKLLGVYGRALACSALKPMGLPIKELSKMASLLAKGGIDLIKDDHGISNQKFHPFKERASRCQEAVEKVNADRESKTLYFPTVSGRFEEIEEQVQHVLKEGIRGILIAPMLVGPDTVRYIADKYNLIIMAHPALTGTHFHDPTHGIAPSVFLGTLFRMLGADISVFPHAGGRFHFTEKDCLTTSNSLRCTNGSWKSSFPCPAGGINMDRISEINELYGADSVFLIGGSLMQHSTDLSYSTNVFMQKIKSLYKERLCAPEEPFASSCEIPSKPEQIINHPIMKGEDFKWLGRFVEEYKTDQGFDFSSINRQELIGKFGEKTAFDLRYFEIEPGGYSSRERHVHEHVIIGVRGNGILIKGDSSFNISVHDVAYISPLEKHQLRNEEKGPFGFFCIVDHKRDKPIVIKDDIISY
;
A
#
# COMPACT_ATOMS: atom_id res chain seq x y z
N MET A 1 3.63 15.96 13.83
CA MET A 1 4.47 14.96 14.51
C MET A 1 5.49 15.77 15.29
N GLU A 2 5.66 15.56 16.59
CA GLU A 2 6.73 16.26 17.33
C GLU A 2 8.04 15.52 17.09
N TYR A 3 9.03 16.20 16.53
CA TYR A 3 10.35 15.63 16.28
C TYR A 3 11.21 15.71 17.55
N PRO A 4 12.12 14.73 17.77
CA PRO A 4 13.00 14.74 18.92
C PRO A 4 13.90 15.99 18.93
N GLU A 5 14.01 16.66 20.08
CA GLU A 5 14.93 17.78 20.25
C GLU A 5 16.35 17.22 20.45
N ILE A 6 17.17 17.32 19.40
CA ILE A 6 18.51 16.72 19.37
C ILE A 6 19.54 17.79 19.09
N LYS A 7 20.54 17.87 19.97
CA LYS A 7 21.71 18.72 19.76
C LYS A 7 22.90 17.86 19.36
N ASN A 8 23.54 18.21 18.25
CA ASN A 8 24.84 17.70 17.79
C ASN A 8 24.91 16.25 17.31
N GLU A 9 23.80 15.52 17.19
CA GLU A 9 23.80 14.22 16.52
C GLU A 9 24.00 14.40 15.01
N ARG A 10 24.86 13.60 14.38
CA ARG A 10 25.19 13.71 12.96
C ARG A 10 24.95 12.39 12.22
N PHE A 11 24.53 12.49 10.97
CA PHE A 11 24.57 11.39 10.01
C PHE A 11 25.70 11.66 9.00
N THR A 12 26.22 10.62 8.37
CA THR A 12 27.36 10.74 7.46
C THR A 12 26.96 10.29 6.06
N VAL A 13 27.35 11.07 5.05
CA VAL A 13 27.19 10.73 3.64
C VAL A 13 28.58 10.50 3.06
N GLN A 14 28.73 9.39 2.35
CA GLN A 14 29.93 9.12 1.57
C GLN A 14 29.70 9.54 0.13
N TYR A 15 30.57 10.41 -0.36
CA TYR A 15 30.62 10.88 -1.73
C TYR A 15 31.85 10.30 -2.43
N ILE A 16 31.66 9.88 -3.67
CA ILE A 16 32.73 9.67 -4.64
C ILE A 16 32.82 10.94 -5.48
N ILE A 17 34.00 11.55 -5.50
CA ILE A 17 34.28 12.80 -6.22
C ILE A 17 35.38 12.54 -7.23
N THR A 18 35.12 12.78 -8.51
CA THR A 18 36.13 12.72 -9.58
C THR A 18 36.57 14.14 -9.96
N ILE A 19 37.83 14.48 -9.69
CA ILE A 19 38.38 15.81 -10.00
C ILE A 19 38.74 15.88 -11.48
N ASN A 20 38.16 16.86 -12.17
CA ASN A 20 38.45 17.19 -13.57
C ASN A 20 38.79 18.67 -13.80
N ASP A 21 38.97 19.44 -12.73
CA ASP A 21 39.34 20.85 -12.76
C ASP A 21 40.67 21.08 -12.01
N LYS A 22 41.02 22.35 -11.76
CA LYS A 22 42.27 22.71 -11.07
C LYS A 22 42.14 22.73 -9.55
N ARG A 23 40.95 22.47 -8.99
CA ARG A 23 40.73 22.51 -7.55
C ARG A 23 41.23 21.22 -6.90
N SER A 24 41.70 21.34 -5.68
CA SER A 24 42.06 20.24 -4.78
C SER A 24 40.83 19.49 -4.28
N ILE A 25 41.01 18.27 -3.78
CA ILE A 25 39.90 17.49 -3.20
C ILE A 25 39.33 18.17 -1.95
N GLU A 26 40.18 18.85 -1.17
CA GLU A 26 39.79 19.61 0.01
C GLU A 26 38.88 20.78 -0.35
N GLU A 27 39.15 21.47 -1.46
CA GLU A 27 38.28 22.54 -1.97
C GLU A 27 36.92 22.01 -2.43
N HIS A 28 36.88 20.88 -3.15
CA HIS A 28 35.62 20.23 -3.54
C HIS A 28 34.82 19.73 -2.34
N ALA A 29 35.48 19.10 -1.37
CA ALA A 29 34.85 18.61 -0.15
C ALA A 29 34.27 19.77 0.67
N SER A 30 35.03 20.85 0.85
CA SER A 30 34.59 22.08 1.53
C SER A 30 33.38 22.70 0.83
N ASP A 31 33.43 22.84 -0.50
CA ASP A 31 32.34 23.35 -1.33
C ASP A 31 31.03 22.55 -1.11
N ILE A 32 31.11 21.21 -1.05
CA ILE A 32 29.93 20.37 -0.74
C ILE A 32 29.38 20.65 0.67
N THR A 33 30.24 20.83 1.67
CA THR A 33 29.77 21.12 3.04
C THR A 33 28.94 22.40 3.12
N LEU A 34 29.33 23.43 2.34
CA LEU A 34 28.66 24.73 2.32
C LEU A 34 27.36 24.67 1.51
N GLU A 35 27.41 24.06 0.33
CA GLU A 35 26.28 23.97 -0.63
C GLU A 35 25.12 23.09 -0.15
N GLN A 36 25.35 22.21 0.82
CA GLN A 36 24.29 21.38 1.40
C GLN A 36 23.80 21.91 2.75
N THR A 37 24.33 23.03 3.24
CA THR A 37 23.97 23.56 4.57
C THR A 37 23.62 25.05 4.57
N VAL A 38 24.52 25.93 4.12
CA VAL A 38 24.39 27.39 4.28
C VAL A 38 24.32 28.16 2.96
N GLU A 39 24.79 27.56 1.86
CA GLU A 39 24.64 28.09 0.49
C GLU A 39 25.17 29.53 0.29
N VAL A 40 26.19 29.91 1.06
CA VAL A 40 26.86 31.23 0.96
C VAL A 40 28.38 31.08 1.07
N PRO A 41 29.16 32.04 0.52
CA PRO A 41 30.60 32.12 0.74
C PRO A 41 30.97 32.14 2.23
N VAL A 42 32.15 31.61 2.56
CA VAL A 42 32.61 31.42 3.95
C VAL A 42 32.63 32.72 4.75
N ASP A 43 33.02 33.83 4.13
CA ASP A 43 33.09 35.16 4.74
C ASP A 43 31.72 35.79 5.03
N CYS A 44 30.64 35.23 4.47
CA CYS A 44 29.26 35.62 4.76
C CYS A 44 28.64 34.82 5.92
N ILE A 45 29.31 33.77 6.42
CA ILE A 45 28.77 32.88 7.45
C ILE A 45 29.00 33.48 8.85
N PRO A 46 27.96 33.67 9.68
CA PRO A 46 28.17 34.12 11.05
C PRO A 46 28.96 33.10 11.86
N GLU A 47 29.93 33.55 12.67
CA GLU A 47 30.82 32.70 13.49
C GLU A 47 30.04 31.66 14.32
N LYS A 48 28.91 32.08 14.89
CA LYS A 48 27.99 31.21 15.64
C LYS A 48 27.51 29.97 14.88
N HIS A 49 27.40 30.00 13.54
CA HIS A 49 26.97 28.83 12.77
C HIS A 49 28.03 27.72 12.79
N PHE A 50 29.31 28.08 12.86
CA PHE A 50 30.40 27.13 13.06
C PHE A 50 30.37 26.54 14.46
N GLU A 51 30.17 27.38 15.48
CA GLU A 51 30.04 26.94 16.88
C GLU A 51 28.85 26.00 17.09
N ASP A 52 27.72 26.31 16.44
CA ASP A 52 26.50 25.50 16.47
C ASP A 52 26.63 24.24 15.58
N GLY A 53 27.70 24.09 14.79
CA GLY A 53 27.97 22.93 13.95
C GLY A 53 26.98 22.74 12.79
N ILE A 54 26.44 23.85 12.26
CA ILE A 54 25.48 23.86 11.14
C ILE A 54 26.13 23.37 9.86
N ILE A 55 27.38 23.76 9.62
CA ILE A 55 28.13 23.40 8.41
C ILE A 55 28.45 21.89 8.43
N GLY A 56 28.47 21.28 7.24
CA GLY A 56 28.97 19.91 7.07
C GLY A 56 30.41 19.79 7.56
N ILE A 57 30.80 18.62 8.07
CA ILE A 57 32.17 18.36 8.53
C ILE A 57 32.76 17.28 7.63
N VAL A 58 33.89 17.59 6.99
CA VAL A 58 34.66 16.58 6.26
C VAL A 58 35.35 15.68 7.29
N GLU A 59 34.87 14.45 7.43
CA GLU A 59 35.38 13.46 8.38
C GLU A 59 36.60 12.73 7.83
N ASN A 60 36.59 12.44 6.53
CA ASN A 60 37.64 11.67 5.88
C ASN A 60 37.71 11.98 4.39
N ILE A 61 38.94 11.98 3.86
CA ILE A 61 39.24 11.97 2.42
C ILE A 61 40.20 10.81 2.16
N GLY A 62 39.87 9.97 1.19
CA GLY A 62 40.70 8.84 0.76
C GLY A 62 40.63 8.63 -0.75
N LEU A 63 41.53 7.81 -1.28
CA LEU A 63 41.50 7.40 -2.69
C LEU A 63 40.43 6.33 -2.92
N SER A 64 39.66 6.44 -4.00
CA SER A 64 38.64 5.45 -4.37
C SER A 64 39.23 4.17 -4.98
N GLY A 65 40.51 4.18 -5.34
CA GLY A 65 41.29 3.02 -5.79
C GLY A 65 41.21 2.69 -7.29
N ASP A 66 40.02 2.77 -7.89
CA ASP A 66 39.79 2.19 -9.23
C ASP A 66 39.92 3.17 -10.40
N ILE A 67 39.84 4.49 -10.15
CA ILE A 67 39.82 5.54 -11.19
C ILE A 67 40.79 6.66 -10.81
N PRO A 68 41.67 7.13 -11.72
CA PRO A 68 42.55 8.27 -11.46
C PRO A 68 41.76 9.52 -11.07
N ASN A 69 42.30 10.30 -10.13
CA ASN A 69 41.68 11.53 -9.61
C ASN A 69 40.29 11.33 -8.98
N GLN A 70 39.97 10.12 -8.55
CA GLN A 70 38.73 9.81 -7.84
C GLN A 70 38.98 9.58 -6.35
N TYR A 71 38.19 10.24 -5.54
CA TYR A 71 38.30 10.25 -4.08
C TYR A 71 37.00 9.80 -3.44
N ILE A 72 37.11 9.13 -2.31
CA ILE A 72 36.01 8.86 -1.40
C ILE A 72 36.10 9.90 -0.28
N VAL A 73 35.03 10.68 -0.11
CA VAL A 73 34.93 11.74 0.89
C VAL A 73 33.73 11.46 1.78
N SER A 74 33.96 11.39 3.09
CA SER A 74 32.90 11.23 4.08
C SER A 74 32.60 12.59 4.70
N ILE A 75 31.36 13.06 4.59
CA ILE A 75 30.91 14.32 5.17
C ILE A 75 29.78 14.04 6.14
N SER A 76 29.89 14.52 7.37
CA SER A 76 28.83 14.43 8.36
C SER A 76 28.02 15.71 8.40
N TYR A 77 26.72 15.60 8.66
CA TYR A 77 25.77 16.70 8.78
C TYR A 77 24.96 16.56 10.06
N ARG A 78 24.66 17.68 10.73
CA ARG A 78 23.79 17.68 11.91
C ARG A 78 22.41 17.15 11.49
N THR A 79 21.86 16.23 12.28
CA THR A 79 20.66 15.47 11.91
C THR A 79 19.41 16.35 11.82
N ASP A 80 19.30 17.31 12.73
CA ASP A 80 18.14 18.19 12.88
C ASP A 80 17.99 19.24 11.76
N ILE A 81 19.04 19.57 10.99
CA ILE A 81 18.91 20.45 9.81
C ILE A 81 18.04 19.84 8.70
N THR A 82 17.80 18.53 8.79
CA THR A 82 16.90 17.80 7.88
C THR A 82 15.43 17.99 8.25
N GLU A 83 15.13 18.51 9.45
CA GLU A 83 13.80 18.54 10.06
C GLU A 83 13.13 17.15 10.13
N PHE A 84 13.89 16.07 9.88
CA PHE A 84 13.35 14.74 9.59
C PHE A 84 12.22 14.75 8.54
N SER A 85 12.30 15.69 7.61
CA SER A 85 11.42 15.85 6.47
C SER A 85 12.10 15.22 5.25
N ILE A 86 11.41 14.35 4.52
CA ILE A 86 12.01 13.68 3.34
C ILE A 86 12.50 14.70 2.29
N PRO A 87 11.73 15.73 1.91
CA PRO A 87 12.21 16.78 1.01
C PRO A 87 13.51 17.43 1.48
N GLN A 88 13.58 17.85 2.74
CA GLN A 88 14.75 18.55 3.26
C GLN A 88 15.94 17.59 3.47
N PHE A 89 15.69 16.35 3.88
CA PHE A 89 16.72 15.32 3.94
C PHE A 89 17.36 15.09 2.56
N PHE A 90 16.55 14.95 1.50
CA PHE A 90 17.06 14.82 0.14
C PHE A 90 17.81 16.08 -0.32
N ASN A 91 17.36 17.27 0.09
CA ASN A 91 18.06 18.53 -0.19
C ASN A 91 19.46 18.58 0.44
N VAL A 92 19.62 18.06 1.65
CA VAL A 92 20.93 17.98 2.33
C VAL A 92 21.81 16.85 1.77
N LEU A 93 21.20 15.75 1.30
CA LEU A 93 21.95 14.67 0.68
C LEU A 93 22.54 15.07 -0.66
N PHE A 94 21.68 15.59 -1.55
CA PHE A 94 21.96 15.78 -2.97
C PHE A 94 21.13 16.93 -3.59
N GLY A 95 21.04 18.08 -2.91
CA GLY A 95 20.39 19.30 -3.40
C GLY A 95 21.20 20.03 -4.46
N ASN A 96 21.73 21.21 -4.17
CA ASN A 96 22.55 22.00 -5.11
C ASN A 96 23.71 21.22 -5.72
N ILE A 97 24.35 20.31 -4.97
CA ILE A 97 25.47 19.51 -5.51
C ILE A 97 25.05 18.54 -6.61
N SER A 98 23.74 18.22 -6.76
CA SER A 98 23.25 17.46 -7.90
C SER A 98 23.37 18.21 -9.23
N LEU A 99 23.53 19.54 -9.18
CA LEU A 99 23.77 20.39 -10.36
C LEU A 99 25.26 20.48 -10.72
N LYS A 100 26.15 19.96 -9.86
CA LYS A 100 27.60 19.92 -10.09
C LYS A 100 27.98 18.55 -10.65
N ASN A 101 28.90 18.52 -11.62
CA ASN A 101 29.32 17.25 -12.24
C ASN A 101 30.22 16.42 -11.31
N ASN A 102 30.31 15.12 -11.57
CA ASN A 102 31.30 14.21 -10.98
C ASN A 102 31.23 14.01 -9.45
N ILE A 103 30.06 14.25 -8.86
CA ILE A 103 29.77 13.97 -7.46
C ILE A 103 28.73 12.86 -7.42
N ARG A 104 29.07 11.76 -6.74
CA ARG A 104 28.19 10.61 -6.59
C ARG A 104 28.07 10.19 -5.13
N ILE A 105 26.86 9.99 -4.63
CA ILE A 105 26.67 9.37 -3.31
C ILE A 105 26.89 7.86 -3.42
N SER A 106 27.80 7.32 -2.60
CA SER A 106 28.10 5.89 -2.54
C SER A 106 27.53 5.19 -1.31
N ASP A 107 27.37 5.90 -0.19
CA ASP A 107 26.81 5.33 1.04
C ASP A 107 26.22 6.40 1.98
N ILE A 108 25.36 5.98 2.91
CA ILE A 108 24.78 6.82 3.97
C ILE A 108 24.80 6.04 5.30
N THR A 109 25.43 6.63 6.31
CA THR A 109 25.35 6.16 7.70
C THR A 109 24.38 7.03 8.48
N PHE A 110 23.22 6.47 8.85
CA PHE A 110 22.20 7.17 9.62
C PHE A 110 22.56 7.30 11.09
N SER A 111 22.10 8.41 11.68
CA SER A 111 22.12 8.59 13.12
C SER A 111 20.96 7.82 13.80
N LYS A 112 21.00 7.67 15.13
CA LYS A 112 20.01 6.88 15.88
C LYS A 112 18.60 7.45 15.70
N SER A 113 18.48 8.77 15.63
CA SER A 113 17.17 9.42 15.57
C SER A 113 16.42 9.16 14.27
N PHE A 114 17.10 8.93 13.15
CA PHE A 114 16.45 8.47 11.90
C PHE A 114 15.63 7.20 12.14
N PHE A 115 16.17 6.24 12.90
CA PHE A 115 15.50 4.98 13.20
C PHE A 115 14.31 5.10 14.16
N SER A 116 14.20 6.23 14.86
CA SER A 116 13.02 6.55 15.69
C SER A 116 11.92 7.28 14.93
N VAL A 117 12.29 8.08 13.93
CA VAL A 117 11.34 8.90 13.16
C VAL A 117 10.82 8.17 11.93
N TYR A 118 11.71 7.56 11.15
CA TYR A 118 11.33 6.76 10.01
C TYR A 118 11.08 5.32 10.48
N LYS A 119 9.91 4.76 10.18
CA LYS A 119 9.56 3.39 10.61
C LYS A 119 10.18 2.31 9.75
N GLY A 120 10.53 2.64 8.50
CA GLY A 120 10.92 1.65 7.50
C GLY A 120 9.74 0.75 7.12
N PRO A 121 10.01 -0.47 6.61
CA PRO A 121 8.97 -1.35 6.06
C PRO A 121 7.98 -1.86 7.12
N ASN A 122 6.69 -1.93 6.76
CA ASN A 122 5.63 -2.41 7.67
C ASN A 122 5.68 -3.92 7.89
N TYR A 123 6.00 -4.69 6.86
CA TYR A 123 6.04 -6.15 6.88
C TYR A 123 7.46 -6.68 6.77
N GLY A 124 8.23 -6.13 5.83
CA GLY A 124 9.53 -6.67 5.45
C GLY A 124 9.46 -8.12 4.97
N ILE A 125 10.62 -8.78 4.90
CA ILE A 125 10.74 -10.16 4.45
C ILE A 125 9.89 -11.11 5.30
N ASP A 126 10.08 -11.08 6.62
CA ASP A 126 9.43 -12.01 7.54
C ASP A 126 7.90 -11.84 7.54
N GLY A 127 7.42 -10.59 7.53
CA GLY A 127 5.98 -10.31 7.49
C GLY A 127 5.31 -10.82 6.21
N ILE A 128 5.94 -10.62 5.05
CA ILE A 128 5.42 -11.13 3.78
C ILE A 128 5.44 -12.67 3.76
N ARG A 129 6.52 -13.30 4.23
CA ARG A 129 6.59 -14.77 4.32
C ARG A 129 5.50 -15.34 5.21
N LYS A 130 5.24 -14.71 6.36
CA LYS A 130 4.17 -15.07 7.29
C LYS A 130 2.78 -14.99 6.65
N LEU A 131 2.52 -13.95 5.86
CA LEU A 131 1.26 -13.79 5.12
C LEU A 131 1.06 -14.86 4.04
N LEU A 132 2.13 -15.22 3.34
CA LEU A 132 2.06 -16.20 2.25
C LEU A 132 2.12 -17.66 2.75
N GLY A 133 2.69 -17.89 3.93
CA GLY A 133 3.02 -19.23 4.41
C GLY A 133 4.20 -19.88 3.66
N VAL A 134 5.02 -19.09 2.97
CA VAL A 134 6.08 -19.56 2.06
C VAL A 134 7.47 -19.26 2.60
N TYR A 135 8.23 -20.31 2.93
CA TYR A 135 9.57 -20.21 3.49
C TYR A 135 10.59 -21.07 2.73
N GLY A 136 11.87 -20.72 2.88
CA GLY A 136 12.99 -21.52 2.37
C GLY A 136 13.27 -21.40 0.88
N ARG A 137 12.51 -20.58 0.14
CA ARG A 137 12.75 -20.24 -1.27
C ARG A 137 12.51 -18.77 -1.60
N ALA A 138 13.03 -18.35 -2.74
CA ALA A 138 12.67 -17.10 -3.39
C ALA A 138 11.16 -17.06 -3.72
N LEU A 139 10.57 -15.88 -3.59
CA LEU A 139 9.21 -15.62 -4.05
C LEU A 139 9.22 -15.34 -5.57
N ALA A 140 8.09 -15.56 -6.21
CA ALA A 140 7.87 -15.30 -7.62
C ALA A 140 6.89 -14.16 -7.81
N CYS A 141 7.19 -13.25 -8.75
CA CYS A 141 6.29 -12.18 -9.14
C CYS A 141 6.13 -12.14 -10.66
N SER A 142 4.92 -11.79 -11.13
CA SER A 142 4.67 -11.47 -12.54
C SER A 142 3.81 -10.21 -12.67
N ALA A 143 3.97 -9.52 -13.79
CA ALA A 143 3.26 -8.28 -14.09
C ALA A 143 2.10 -8.51 -15.08
N LEU A 144 0.94 -7.90 -14.79
CA LEU A 144 -0.19 -7.81 -15.71
C LEU A 144 0.11 -6.80 -16.82
N LYS A 145 0.19 -7.27 -18.07
CA LYS A 145 0.56 -6.49 -19.25
C LYS A 145 0.16 -7.23 -20.54
N PRO A 146 0.09 -6.57 -21.72
CA PRO A 146 0.39 -5.16 -21.99
C PRO A 146 -0.70 -4.19 -21.55
N MET A 147 -0.31 -2.92 -21.36
CA MET A 147 -1.24 -1.81 -21.27
C MET A 147 -2.13 -1.77 -22.52
N GLY A 148 -3.42 -1.47 -22.33
CA GLY A 148 -4.43 -1.47 -23.40
C GLY A 148 -5.24 -2.76 -23.54
N LEU A 149 -4.88 -3.85 -22.86
CA LEU A 149 -5.78 -5.01 -22.74
C LEU A 149 -7.08 -4.62 -22.03
N PRO A 150 -8.24 -5.21 -22.38
CA PRO A 150 -9.46 -5.03 -21.59
C PRO A 150 -9.28 -5.54 -20.15
N ILE A 151 -9.93 -4.90 -19.17
CA ILE A 151 -9.86 -5.30 -17.74
C ILE A 151 -10.21 -6.77 -17.54
N LYS A 152 -11.21 -7.27 -18.28
CA LYS A 152 -11.60 -8.70 -18.23
C LYS A 152 -10.44 -9.64 -18.58
N GLU A 153 -9.59 -9.27 -19.52
CA GLU A 153 -8.43 -10.07 -19.90
C GLU A 153 -7.30 -9.92 -18.86
N LEU A 154 -7.09 -8.73 -18.30
CA LEU A 154 -6.15 -8.55 -17.19
C LEU A 154 -6.55 -9.39 -15.96
N SER A 155 -7.83 -9.39 -15.58
CA SER A 155 -8.33 -10.19 -14.46
C SER A 155 -8.23 -11.70 -14.76
N LYS A 156 -8.45 -12.10 -16.01
CA LYS A 156 -8.24 -13.49 -16.45
C LYS A 156 -6.77 -13.88 -16.35
N MET A 157 -5.85 -13.01 -16.77
CA MET A 157 -4.41 -13.23 -16.59
C MET A 157 -4.04 -13.36 -15.11
N ALA A 158 -4.58 -12.51 -14.24
CA ALA A 158 -4.36 -12.60 -12.79
C ALA A 158 -4.80 -13.96 -12.24
N SER A 159 -5.99 -14.45 -12.62
CA SER A 159 -6.46 -15.78 -12.27
C SER A 159 -5.54 -16.90 -12.78
N LEU A 160 -5.06 -16.82 -14.02
CA LEU A 160 -4.17 -17.83 -14.61
C LEU A 160 -2.79 -17.87 -13.92
N LEU A 161 -2.21 -16.70 -13.62
CA LEU A 161 -0.97 -16.60 -12.85
C LEU A 161 -1.14 -17.20 -11.45
N ALA A 162 -2.24 -16.85 -10.76
CA ALA A 162 -2.57 -17.42 -9.45
C ALA A 162 -2.76 -18.94 -9.53
N LYS A 163 -3.44 -19.47 -10.55
CA LYS A 163 -3.61 -20.92 -10.77
C LYS A 163 -2.29 -21.64 -10.99
N GLY A 164 -1.36 -21.00 -11.70
CA GLY A 164 -0.02 -21.53 -11.92
C GLY A 164 0.85 -21.57 -10.66
N GLY A 165 0.44 -20.88 -9.60
CA GLY A 165 1.09 -20.97 -8.29
C GLY A 165 2.00 -19.82 -7.94
N ILE A 166 1.90 -18.68 -8.64
CA ILE A 166 2.74 -17.51 -8.35
C ILE A 166 2.44 -16.94 -6.96
N ASP A 167 3.44 -16.33 -6.32
CA ASP A 167 3.26 -15.74 -4.99
C ASP A 167 2.70 -14.31 -5.08
N LEU A 168 3.21 -13.51 -6.02
CA LEU A 168 2.87 -12.10 -6.18
C LEU A 168 2.44 -11.77 -7.61
N ILE A 169 1.40 -10.97 -7.77
CA ILE A 169 0.97 -10.40 -9.06
C ILE A 169 0.98 -8.89 -8.91
N LYS A 170 1.57 -8.18 -9.86
CA LYS A 170 1.55 -6.71 -9.88
C LYS A 170 0.95 -6.20 -11.18
N ASP A 171 0.36 -5.02 -11.17
CA ASP A 171 0.12 -4.28 -12.42
C ASP A 171 1.46 -3.95 -13.10
N ASP A 172 1.48 -3.75 -14.42
CA ASP A 172 2.59 -2.99 -15.02
C ASP A 172 2.56 -1.54 -14.52
N HIS A 173 3.73 -0.95 -14.24
CA HIS A 173 3.83 0.42 -13.74
C HIS A 173 3.26 1.48 -14.69
N GLY A 174 3.12 1.17 -15.99
CA GLY A 174 2.46 2.03 -16.96
C GLY A 174 0.93 1.97 -16.89
N ILE A 175 0.34 0.95 -16.26
CA ILE A 175 -1.11 0.85 -16.02
C ILE A 175 -1.41 1.63 -14.73
N SER A 176 -2.22 2.68 -14.82
CA SER A 176 -2.54 3.61 -13.73
C SER A 176 -4.06 3.79 -13.64
N ASN A 177 -4.61 4.98 -13.86
CA ASN A 177 -6.05 5.27 -13.87
C ASN A 177 -6.50 5.82 -15.24
N GLN A 178 -5.94 5.30 -16.33
CA GLN A 178 -6.36 5.69 -17.67
C GLN A 178 -7.85 5.38 -17.88
N LYS A 179 -8.53 6.11 -18.76
CA LYS A 179 -9.98 5.89 -19.02
C LYS A 179 -10.34 4.46 -19.44
N PHE A 180 -9.42 3.76 -20.10
CA PHE A 180 -9.57 2.35 -20.51
C PHE A 180 -9.02 1.35 -19.48
N HIS A 181 -8.45 1.85 -18.38
CA HIS A 181 -8.02 1.12 -17.19
C HIS A 181 -8.46 1.85 -15.90
N PRO A 182 -9.77 2.08 -15.66
CA PRO A 182 -10.20 2.70 -14.41
C PRO A 182 -9.66 1.91 -13.20
N PHE A 183 -8.97 2.60 -12.30
CA PHE A 183 -8.24 1.96 -11.19
C PHE A 183 -9.16 1.10 -10.34
N LYS A 184 -10.29 1.66 -9.87
CA LYS A 184 -11.21 0.97 -8.96
C LYS A 184 -11.76 -0.32 -9.58
N GLU A 185 -12.24 -0.24 -10.83
CA GLU A 185 -12.74 -1.41 -11.54
C GLU A 185 -11.64 -2.46 -11.75
N ARG A 186 -10.46 -2.05 -12.24
CA ARG A 186 -9.34 -2.98 -12.48
C ARG A 186 -8.91 -3.67 -11.19
N ALA A 187 -8.71 -2.90 -10.12
CA ALA A 187 -8.24 -3.40 -8.85
C ALA A 187 -9.20 -4.43 -8.25
N SER A 188 -10.51 -4.11 -8.19
CA SER A 188 -11.53 -5.03 -7.68
C SER A 188 -11.62 -6.31 -8.53
N ARG A 189 -11.62 -6.19 -9.87
CA ARG A 189 -11.73 -7.37 -10.77
C ARG A 189 -10.51 -8.29 -10.69
N CYS A 190 -9.31 -7.73 -10.58
CA CYS A 190 -8.10 -8.53 -10.44
C CYS A 190 -8.02 -9.19 -9.07
N GLN A 191 -8.38 -8.47 -8.00
CA GLN A 191 -8.42 -9.01 -6.64
C GLN A 191 -9.46 -10.13 -6.53
N GLU A 192 -10.68 -9.94 -7.03
CA GLU A 192 -11.72 -10.98 -7.06
C GLU A 192 -11.24 -12.24 -7.79
N ALA A 193 -10.54 -12.07 -8.91
CA ALA A 193 -10.01 -13.17 -9.70
C ALA A 193 -8.89 -13.95 -8.98
N VAL A 194 -8.07 -13.26 -8.17
CA VAL A 194 -7.04 -13.85 -7.33
C VAL A 194 -7.66 -14.57 -6.13
N GLU A 195 -8.60 -13.95 -5.43
CA GLU A 195 -9.23 -14.54 -4.24
C GLU A 195 -10.03 -15.80 -4.54
N LYS A 196 -10.72 -15.85 -5.68
CA LYS A 196 -11.38 -17.10 -6.15
C LYS A 196 -10.40 -18.27 -6.24
N VAL A 197 -9.17 -18.01 -6.68
CA VAL A 197 -8.13 -19.06 -6.77
C VAL A 197 -7.52 -19.35 -5.40
N ASN A 198 -7.33 -18.32 -4.55
CA ASN A 198 -6.83 -18.49 -3.19
C ASN A 198 -7.77 -19.32 -2.31
N ALA A 199 -9.09 -19.27 -2.54
CA ALA A 199 -10.08 -20.02 -1.77
C ALA A 199 -9.85 -21.53 -1.83
N ASP A 200 -9.42 -22.04 -2.98
CA ASP A 200 -9.21 -23.46 -3.25
C ASP A 200 -7.75 -23.91 -3.05
N ARG A 201 -6.88 -23.04 -2.53
CA ARG A 201 -5.42 -23.30 -2.43
C ARG A 201 -4.86 -23.08 -1.03
N GLU A 202 -3.93 -23.96 -0.66
CA GLU A 202 -3.14 -23.87 0.58
C GLU A 202 -2.17 -22.68 0.57
N SER A 203 -1.53 -22.42 -0.57
CA SER A 203 -0.66 -21.25 -0.78
C SER A 203 -1.45 -20.09 -1.39
N LYS A 204 -0.99 -18.87 -1.08
CA LYS A 204 -1.73 -17.65 -1.37
C LYS A 204 -0.99 -16.80 -2.37
N THR A 205 -1.75 -16.11 -3.20
CA THR A 205 -1.24 -15.11 -4.15
C THR A 205 -1.68 -13.73 -3.69
N LEU A 206 -0.76 -12.76 -3.65
CA LEU A 206 -1.08 -11.37 -3.35
C LEU A 206 -1.06 -10.52 -4.62
N TYR A 207 -2.00 -9.60 -4.75
CA TYR A 207 -2.09 -8.65 -5.87
C TYR A 207 -1.66 -7.24 -5.46
N PHE A 208 -0.93 -6.55 -6.33
CA PHE A 208 -0.35 -5.21 -6.14
C PHE A 208 -0.78 -4.29 -7.30
N PRO A 209 -1.94 -3.61 -7.20
CA PRO A 209 -2.35 -2.62 -8.18
C PRO A 209 -1.41 -1.41 -8.15
N THR A 210 -1.20 -0.78 -9.32
CA THR A 210 -0.38 0.44 -9.41
C THR A 210 -1.17 1.64 -8.89
N VAL A 211 -0.68 2.24 -7.80
CA VAL A 211 -1.20 3.49 -7.25
C VAL A 211 -0.37 4.66 -7.80
N SER A 212 -1.04 5.62 -8.43
CA SER A 212 -0.42 6.86 -8.90
C SER A 212 -1.45 7.95 -9.18
N GLY A 213 -0.98 9.18 -9.36
CA GLY A 213 -1.82 10.36 -9.62
C GLY A 213 -1.43 11.49 -8.70
N ARG A 214 -2.34 12.44 -8.52
CA ARG A 214 -2.22 13.46 -7.47
C ARG A 214 -2.32 12.83 -6.08
N PHE A 215 -1.82 13.52 -5.07
CA PHE A 215 -1.85 13.02 -3.69
C PHE A 215 -3.26 12.63 -3.22
N GLU A 216 -4.29 13.43 -3.51
CA GLU A 216 -5.66 13.13 -3.10
C GLU A 216 -6.23 11.90 -3.84
N GLU A 217 -5.89 11.74 -5.12
CA GLU A 217 -6.27 10.57 -5.92
C GLU A 217 -5.58 9.31 -5.40
N ILE A 218 -4.31 9.41 -5.01
CA ILE A 218 -3.54 8.33 -4.39
C ILE A 218 -4.20 7.91 -3.08
N GLU A 219 -4.61 8.86 -2.23
CA GLU A 219 -5.31 8.57 -0.98
C GLU A 219 -6.62 7.82 -1.25
N GLU A 220 -7.43 8.25 -2.23
CA GLU A 220 -8.65 7.55 -2.63
C GLU A 220 -8.37 6.13 -3.15
N GLN A 221 -7.31 5.95 -3.93
CA GLN A 221 -6.89 4.64 -4.44
C GLN A 221 -6.47 3.71 -3.30
N VAL A 222 -5.70 4.22 -2.33
CA VAL A 222 -5.28 3.46 -1.14
C VAL A 222 -6.47 3.05 -0.28
N GLN A 223 -7.45 3.94 -0.08
CA GLN A 223 -8.70 3.60 0.61
C GLN A 223 -9.47 2.50 -0.11
N HIS A 224 -9.54 2.56 -1.45
CA HIS A 224 -10.16 1.51 -2.26
C HIS A 224 -9.43 0.16 -2.13
N VAL A 225 -8.10 0.17 -2.20
CA VAL A 225 -7.25 -1.03 -1.99
C VAL A 225 -7.57 -1.70 -0.65
N LEU A 226 -7.65 -0.91 0.42
CA LEU A 226 -7.99 -1.41 1.76
C LEU A 226 -9.42 -1.98 1.81
N LYS A 227 -10.39 -1.31 1.18
CA LYS A 227 -11.79 -1.77 1.11
C LYS A 227 -11.91 -3.13 0.40
N GLU A 228 -11.12 -3.35 -0.65
CA GLU A 228 -11.10 -4.60 -1.42
C GLU A 228 -10.29 -5.72 -0.74
N GLY A 229 -9.73 -5.48 0.45
CA GLY A 229 -8.90 -6.45 1.17
C GLY A 229 -7.51 -6.68 0.55
N ILE A 230 -7.10 -5.83 -0.39
CA ILE A 230 -5.79 -5.91 -1.04
C ILE A 230 -4.70 -5.55 -0.02
N ARG A 231 -3.67 -6.39 0.10
CA ARG A 231 -2.63 -6.26 1.14
C ARG A 231 -1.40 -5.46 0.72
N GLY A 232 -1.27 -5.14 -0.57
CA GLY A 232 -0.10 -4.42 -1.07
C GLY A 232 -0.39 -3.56 -2.29
N ILE A 233 0.50 -2.60 -2.54
CA ILE A 233 0.41 -1.68 -3.68
C ILE A 233 1.73 -1.62 -4.42
N LEU A 234 1.67 -1.40 -5.73
CA LEU A 234 2.83 -0.96 -6.50
C LEU A 234 2.81 0.57 -6.55
N ILE A 235 3.93 1.21 -6.22
CA ILE A 235 4.07 2.66 -6.30
C ILE A 235 5.48 3.02 -6.78
N ALA A 236 5.62 4.09 -7.55
CA ALA A 236 6.92 4.55 -8.05
C ALA A 236 7.34 5.81 -7.27
N PRO A 237 8.22 5.71 -6.25
CA PRO A 237 8.51 6.82 -5.34
C PRO A 237 8.91 8.11 -6.04
N MET A 238 9.70 8.01 -7.12
CA MET A 238 10.16 9.19 -7.85
C MET A 238 9.12 9.83 -8.77
N LEU A 239 8.01 9.15 -9.07
CA LEU A 239 6.91 9.72 -9.85
C LEU A 239 5.87 10.42 -8.97
N VAL A 240 5.60 9.87 -7.78
CA VAL A 240 4.55 10.38 -6.87
C VAL A 240 5.09 11.25 -5.73
N GLY A 241 6.42 11.33 -5.60
CA GLY A 241 7.10 11.97 -4.48
C GLY A 241 7.50 10.96 -3.40
N PRO A 242 8.76 10.92 -2.97
CA PRO A 242 9.24 10.03 -1.90
C PRO A 242 8.45 10.16 -0.58
N ASP A 243 8.08 11.39 -0.20
CA ASP A 243 7.35 11.64 1.05
C ASP A 243 5.92 11.08 1.02
N THR A 244 5.27 11.03 -0.15
CA THR A 244 3.98 10.36 -0.34
C THR A 244 4.07 8.88 0.03
N VAL A 245 5.16 8.22 -0.35
CA VAL A 245 5.38 6.80 -0.03
C VAL A 245 5.59 6.60 1.47
N ARG A 246 6.41 7.45 2.10
CA ARG A 246 6.60 7.44 3.56
C ARG A 246 5.28 7.66 4.29
N TYR A 247 4.49 8.64 3.87
CA TYR A 247 3.17 8.93 4.44
C TYR A 247 2.25 7.70 4.38
N ILE A 248 2.19 7.02 3.23
CA ILE A 248 1.40 5.81 3.06
C ILE A 248 1.90 4.70 4.00
N ALA A 249 3.22 4.47 4.06
CA ALA A 249 3.83 3.47 4.93
C ALA A 249 3.48 3.72 6.41
N ASP A 250 3.57 4.98 6.84
CA ASP A 250 3.35 5.36 8.23
C ASP A 250 1.87 5.26 8.65
N LYS A 251 0.96 5.57 7.73
CA LYS A 251 -0.48 5.68 8.00
C LYS A 251 -1.23 4.36 7.77
N TYR A 252 -0.80 3.56 6.80
CA TYR A 252 -1.52 2.36 6.38
C TYR A 252 -0.64 1.13 6.52
N ASN A 253 -1.22 0.05 7.05
CA ASN A 253 -0.56 -1.24 7.14
C ASN A 253 -0.66 -1.98 5.80
N LEU A 254 0.08 -1.50 4.79
CA LEU A 254 0.15 -2.08 3.45
C LEU A 254 1.57 -2.52 3.13
N ILE A 255 1.68 -3.55 2.30
CA ILE A 255 2.95 -3.94 1.68
C ILE A 255 3.25 -2.98 0.53
N ILE A 256 4.36 -2.26 0.61
CA ILE A 256 4.78 -1.32 -0.42
C ILE A 256 5.80 -1.99 -1.34
N MET A 257 5.41 -2.17 -2.60
CA MET A 257 6.33 -2.53 -3.67
C MET A 257 6.77 -1.28 -4.43
N ALA A 258 8.03 -0.87 -4.22
CA ALA A 258 8.61 0.30 -4.86
C ALA A 258 9.12 -0.02 -6.28
N HIS A 259 8.66 0.74 -7.27
CA HIS A 259 9.10 0.64 -8.66
C HIS A 259 10.22 1.65 -8.98
N PRO A 260 11.26 1.29 -9.75
CA PRO A 260 12.42 2.14 -10.02
C PRO A 260 12.20 3.12 -11.18
N ALA A 261 10.95 3.49 -11.49
CA ALA A 261 10.71 4.42 -12.59
C ALA A 261 11.31 5.79 -12.25
N LEU A 262 11.91 6.45 -13.26
CA LEU A 262 12.63 7.73 -13.15
C LEU A 262 13.98 7.69 -12.39
N THR A 263 14.39 6.58 -11.79
CA THR A 263 15.66 6.53 -11.01
C THR A 263 16.90 6.38 -11.89
N GLY A 264 16.75 5.98 -13.17
CA GLY A 264 17.84 5.70 -14.10
C GLY A 264 18.87 6.82 -14.25
N THR A 265 18.41 8.06 -14.16
CA THR A 265 19.24 9.27 -14.26
C THR A 265 20.33 9.36 -13.21
N HIS A 266 20.20 8.66 -12.08
CA HIS A 266 21.14 8.74 -10.96
C HIS A 266 22.29 7.75 -11.03
N PHE A 267 22.21 6.71 -11.86
CA PHE A 267 23.23 5.66 -11.87
C PHE A 267 23.75 5.28 -13.26
N HIS A 268 23.23 5.88 -14.33
CA HIS A 268 23.79 5.70 -15.68
C HIS A 268 25.20 6.27 -15.84
N ASP A 269 25.48 7.42 -15.22
CA ASP A 269 26.83 7.95 -15.10
C ASP A 269 27.51 7.31 -13.87
N PRO A 270 28.62 6.58 -14.01
CA PRO A 270 29.32 5.98 -12.87
C PRO A 270 30.02 7.02 -11.97
N THR A 271 30.17 8.27 -12.42
CA THR A 271 30.88 9.33 -11.71
C THR A 271 29.95 10.36 -11.05
N HIS A 272 28.67 10.37 -11.40
CA HIS A 272 27.70 11.33 -10.87
C HIS A 272 26.41 10.65 -10.41
N GLY A 273 25.68 11.27 -9.49
CA GLY A 273 24.35 10.84 -9.05
C GLY A 273 24.34 10.07 -7.73
N ILE A 274 23.55 9.00 -7.63
CA ILE A 274 23.37 8.23 -6.39
C ILE A 274 23.49 6.74 -6.75
N ALA A 275 24.35 6.03 -6.02
CA ALA A 275 24.56 4.61 -6.23
C ALA A 275 23.24 3.81 -6.09
N PRO A 276 23.00 2.76 -6.91
CA PRO A 276 21.79 1.95 -6.84
C PRO A 276 21.50 1.38 -5.44
N SER A 277 22.54 0.95 -4.73
CA SER A 277 22.45 0.43 -3.36
C SER A 277 21.95 1.46 -2.36
N VAL A 278 22.32 2.72 -2.53
CA VAL A 278 21.81 3.81 -1.70
C VAL A 278 20.39 4.13 -2.11
N PHE A 279 20.12 4.33 -3.39
CA PHE A 279 18.84 4.87 -3.82
C PHE A 279 17.71 3.83 -3.81
N LEU A 280 17.87 2.74 -4.57
CA LEU A 280 16.88 1.67 -4.68
C LEU A 280 16.90 0.74 -3.47
N GLY A 281 17.98 0.76 -2.71
CA GLY A 281 18.14 -0.01 -1.50
C GLY A 281 17.80 0.78 -0.24
N THR A 282 18.82 1.42 0.31
CA THR A 282 18.80 2.11 1.60
C THR A 282 17.67 3.15 1.72
N LEU A 283 17.53 4.05 0.75
CA LEU A 283 16.53 5.12 0.77
C LEU A 283 15.12 4.57 0.58
N PHE A 284 14.89 3.70 -0.42
CA PHE A 284 13.56 3.09 -0.60
C PHE A 284 13.12 2.27 0.61
N ARG A 285 14.03 1.55 1.27
CA ARG A 285 13.73 0.87 2.54
C ARG A 285 13.35 1.86 3.64
N MET A 286 14.11 2.94 3.81
CA MET A 286 13.79 3.99 4.79
C MET A 286 12.40 4.58 4.56
N LEU A 287 11.99 4.77 3.30
CA LEU A 287 10.66 5.26 2.91
C LEU A 287 9.52 4.26 3.20
N GLY A 288 9.84 3.02 3.57
CA GLY A 288 8.85 1.99 3.91
C GLY A 288 8.63 0.92 2.85
N ALA A 289 9.47 0.83 1.81
CA ALA A 289 9.33 -0.21 0.79
C ALA A 289 9.66 -1.60 1.36
N ASP A 290 8.67 -2.49 1.44
CA ASP A 290 8.86 -3.90 1.80
C ASP A 290 9.51 -4.70 0.67
N ILE A 291 9.26 -4.29 -0.57
CA ILE A 291 9.82 -4.89 -1.78
C ILE A 291 10.36 -3.76 -2.66
N SER A 292 11.63 -3.82 -3.06
CA SER A 292 12.21 -2.86 -3.99
C SER A 292 12.58 -3.52 -5.30
N VAL A 293 11.96 -3.06 -6.38
CA VAL A 293 12.22 -3.54 -7.74
C VAL A 293 13.44 -2.82 -8.31
N PHE A 294 14.39 -3.56 -8.88
CA PHE A 294 15.56 -2.97 -9.55
C PHE A 294 16.00 -3.81 -10.78
N PRO A 295 16.74 -3.22 -11.73
CA PRO A 295 17.21 -3.95 -12.90
C PRO A 295 18.18 -5.10 -12.59
N HIS A 296 17.99 -6.24 -13.24
CA HIS A 296 18.86 -7.41 -13.17
C HIS A 296 20.11 -7.26 -14.07
N ALA A 297 21.26 -7.70 -13.57
CA ALA A 297 22.51 -7.77 -14.33
C ALA A 297 22.41 -8.74 -15.53
N GLY A 298 23.03 -8.39 -16.66
CA GLY A 298 22.94 -9.20 -17.88
C GLY A 298 21.53 -9.25 -18.49
N GLY A 299 20.65 -8.33 -18.08
CA GLY A 299 19.34 -8.10 -18.67
C GLY A 299 19.36 -7.01 -19.73
N ARG A 300 18.23 -6.29 -19.86
CA ARG A 300 18.07 -5.18 -20.83
C ARG A 300 18.81 -3.90 -20.42
N PHE A 301 19.12 -3.75 -19.14
CA PHE A 301 19.63 -2.51 -18.56
C PHE A 301 21.07 -2.69 -18.05
N HIS A 302 21.83 -1.60 -18.01
CA HIS A 302 23.24 -1.58 -17.61
C HIS A 302 23.39 -1.63 -16.08
N PHE A 303 23.14 -2.78 -15.47
CA PHE A 303 23.48 -3.08 -14.07
C PHE A 303 24.58 -4.14 -14.03
N THR A 304 25.56 -3.94 -13.17
CA THR A 304 26.58 -4.96 -12.89
C THR A 304 26.10 -5.93 -11.82
N GLU A 305 26.73 -7.11 -11.71
CA GLU A 305 26.47 -8.02 -10.59
C GLU A 305 26.78 -7.35 -9.23
N LYS A 306 27.82 -6.50 -9.18
CA LYS A 306 28.15 -5.72 -7.99
C LYS A 306 27.02 -4.77 -7.60
N ASP A 307 26.42 -4.05 -8.54
CA ASP A 307 25.26 -3.18 -8.28
C ASP A 307 24.08 -3.99 -7.71
N CYS A 308 23.82 -5.15 -8.30
CA CYS A 308 22.74 -6.04 -7.89
C CYS A 308 22.96 -6.60 -6.48
N LEU A 309 24.17 -7.07 -6.17
CA LEU A 309 24.54 -7.63 -4.87
C LEU A 309 24.53 -6.57 -3.78
N THR A 310 25.15 -5.42 -4.01
CA THR A 310 25.19 -4.32 -3.04
C THR A 310 23.79 -3.77 -2.77
N THR A 311 22.95 -3.62 -3.80
CA THR A 311 21.54 -3.24 -3.63
C THR A 311 20.78 -4.28 -2.82
N SER A 312 20.93 -5.57 -3.13
CA SER A 312 20.26 -6.64 -2.39
C SER A 312 20.68 -6.70 -0.92
N ASN A 313 21.97 -6.51 -0.65
CA ASN A 313 22.50 -6.48 0.72
C ASN A 313 22.02 -5.25 1.49
N SER A 314 21.97 -4.09 0.84
CA SER A 314 21.44 -2.87 1.47
C SER A 314 19.96 -3.02 1.85
N LEU A 315 19.14 -3.72 1.06
CA LEU A 315 17.73 -4.01 1.38
C LEU A 315 17.58 -4.99 2.56
N ARG A 316 18.42 -6.03 2.59
CA ARG A 316 18.40 -7.07 3.64
C ARG A 316 19.10 -6.69 4.94
N CYS A 317 19.87 -5.62 4.94
CA CYS A 317 20.61 -5.17 6.11
C CYS A 317 19.66 -4.98 7.32
N THR A 318 20.10 -5.42 8.48
CA THR A 318 19.35 -5.31 9.75
C THR A 318 19.93 -4.25 10.68
N ASN A 319 20.79 -3.36 10.16
CA ASN A 319 21.36 -2.27 10.95
C ASN A 319 20.27 -1.25 11.29
N GLY A 320 20.05 -1.02 12.59
CA GLY A 320 19.02 -0.13 13.12
C GLY A 320 17.73 -0.86 13.47
N SER A 321 16.60 -0.14 13.44
CA SER A 321 15.27 -0.67 13.80
C SER A 321 14.43 -1.14 12.61
N TRP A 322 14.86 -0.83 11.37
CA TRP A 322 14.05 -1.11 10.18
C TRP A 322 14.08 -2.60 9.82
N LYS A 323 12.92 -3.12 9.44
CA LYS A 323 12.80 -4.47 8.89
C LYS A 323 13.56 -4.57 7.57
N SER A 324 14.03 -5.77 7.26
CA SER A 324 14.64 -6.09 5.97
C SER A 324 13.60 -6.10 4.85
N SER A 325 13.97 -5.60 3.68
CA SER A 325 13.13 -5.56 2.48
C SER A 325 13.53 -6.63 1.48
N PHE A 326 12.58 -7.13 0.71
CA PHE A 326 12.86 -8.05 -0.40
C PHE A 326 13.53 -7.31 -1.57
N PRO A 327 14.71 -7.76 -2.02
CA PRO A 327 15.22 -7.43 -3.34
C PRO A 327 14.39 -8.10 -4.43
N CYS A 328 13.95 -7.32 -5.41
CA CYS A 328 13.15 -7.79 -6.54
C CYS A 328 13.86 -7.49 -7.87
N PRO A 329 14.85 -8.30 -8.28
CA PRO A 329 15.51 -8.15 -9.57
C PRO A 329 14.53 -8.37 -10.73
N ALA A 330 14.56 -7.45 -11.70
CA ALA A 330 13.63 -7.40 -12.81
C ALA A 330 14.29 -7.02 -14.14
N GLY A 331 13.62 -7.33 -15.25
CA GLY A 331 14.08 -6.93 -16.58
C GLY A 331 15.11 -7.90 -17.17
N GLY A 332 14.63 -8.87 -17.95
CA GLY A 332 15.49 -9.88 -18.59
C GLY A 332 15.56 -11.22 -17.85
N ILE A 333 14.78 -11.39 -16.78
CA ILE A 333 14.62 -12.69 -16.10
C ILE A 333 14.02 -13.71 -17.07
N ASN A 334 14.75 -14.80 -17.30
CA ASN A 334 14.38 -15.92 -18.17
C ASN A 334 14.34 -17.21 -17.33
N MET A 335 13.37 -18.09 -17.62
CA MET A 335 13.23 -19.39 -16.97
C MET A 335 14.49 -20.27 -17.02
N ASP A 336 15.36 -20.09 -18.01
CA ASP A 336 16.57 -20.91 -18.16
C ASP A 336 17.75 -20.41 -17.31
N ARG A 337 17.68 -19.18 -16.81
CA ARG A 337 18.73 -18.55 -15.99
C ARG A 337 18.41 -18.55 -14.50
N ILE A 338 17.40 -19.32 -14.07
CA ILE A 338 16.92 -19.26 -12.68
C ILE A 338 17.94 -19.77 -11.67
N SER A 339 18.78 -20.75 -12.03
CA SER A 339 19.88 -21.19 -11.16
C SER A 339 20.92 -20.09 -10.93
N GLU A 340 21.32 -19.37 -11.98
CA GLU A 340 22.25 -18.24 -11.92
C GLU A 340 21.68 -17.10 -11.05
N ILE A 341 20.42 -16.73 -11.29
CA ILE A 341 19.72 -15.71 -10.51
C ILE A 341 19.63 -16.14 -9.04
N ASN A 342 19.33 -17.41 -8.79
CA ASN A 342 19.26 -17.98 -7.45
C ASN A 342 20.60 -17.91 -6.70
N GLU A 343 21.71 -18.23 -7.38
CA GLU A 343 23.06 -18.10 -6.81
C GLU A 343 23.39 -16.65 -6.45
N LEU A 344 22.99 -15.69 -7.29
CA LEU A 344 23.28 -14.28 -7.07
C LEU A 344 22.45 -13.66 -5.93
N TYR A 345 21.14 -13.95 -5.87
CA TYR A 345 20.22 -13.22 -4.99
C TYR A 345 19.79 -14.00 -3.74
N GLY A 346 19.80 -15.34 -3.80
CA GLY A 346 19.39 -16.22 -2.72
C GLY A 346 17.88 -16.22 -2.43
N ALA A 347 17.50 -17.02 -1.42
CA ALA A 347 16.09 -17.31 -1.11
C ALA A 347 15.29 -16.09 -0.65
N ASP A 348 15.95 -15.11 -0.04
CA ASP A 348 15.33 -13.86 0.43
C ASP A 348 15.30 -12.81 -0.68
N SER A 349 14.61 -13.17 -1.77
CA SER A 349 14.43 -12.36 -2.98
C SER A 349 13.08 -12.64 -3.65
N VAL A 350 12.63 -11.72 -4.50
CA VAL A 350 11.43 -11.87 -5.36
C VAL A 350 11.87 -11.88 -6.82
N PHE A 351 11.70 -12.99 -7.53
CA PHE A 351 12.03 -13.07 -8.95
C PHE A 351 10.88 -12.56 -9.80
N LEU A 352 11.05 -11.37 -10.39
CA LEU A 352 10.05 -10.76 -11.27
C LEU A 352 10.25 -11.21 -12.72
N ILE A 353 9.42 -12.17 -13.16
CA ILE A 353 9.40 -12.67 -14.53
C ILE A 353 8.20 -12.07 -15.29
N GLY A 354 8.37 -11.84 -16.59
CA GLY A 354 7.31 -11.25 -17.41
C GLY A 354 7.20 -11.90 -18.78
N GLY A 355 7.89 -11.34 -19.78
CA GLY A 355 7.78 -11.77 -21.17
C GLY A 355 8.05 -13.26 -21.39
N SER A 356 9.00 -13.83 -20.66
CA SER A 356 9.39 -15.23 -20.77
C SER A 356 8.22 -16.20 -20.45
N LEU A 357 7.34 -15.88 -19.48
CA LEU A 357 6.14 -16.70 -19.21
C LEU A 357 5.18 -16.73 -20.40
N MET A 358 4.93 -15.56 -21.01
CA MET A 358 4.01 -15.41 -22.14
C MET A 358 4.57 -16.04 -23.43
N GLN A 359 5.89 -16.12 -23.57
CA GLN A 359 6.55 -16.72 -24.74
C GLN A 359 6.62 -18.24 -24.67
N HIS A 360 6.57 -18.83 -23.47
CA HIS A 360 6.76 -20.27 -23.29
C HIS A 360 5.55 -21.10 -23.73
N SER A 361 4.34 -20.61 -23.46
CA SER A 361 3.09 -21.26 -23.84
C SER A 361 1.97 -20.24 -23.93
N THR A 362 0.93 -20.55 -24.72
CA THR A 362 -0.32 -19.80 -24.75
C THR A 362 -1.14 -19.99 -23.47
N ASP A 363 -0.89 -21.05 -22.69
CA ASP A 363 -1.44 -21.24 -21.35
C ASP A 363 -0.50 -20.64 -20.30
N LEU A 364 -0.87 -19.45 -19.83
CA LEU A 364 -0.11 -18.72 -18.82
C LEU A 364 -0.05 -19.45 -17.47
N SER A 365 -1.06 -20.25 -17.13
CA SER A 365 -1.07 -21.02 -15.87
C SER A 365 -0.04 -22.15 -15.93
N TYR A 366 0.07 -22.83 -17.06
CA TYR A 366 1.10 -23.83 -17.31
C TYR A 366 2.50 -23.23 -17.25
N SER A 367 2.77 -22.15 -17.99
CA SER A 367 4.08 -21.47 -17.96
C SER A 367 4.49 -21.06 -16.55
N THR A 368 3.53 -20.54 -15.78
CA THR A 368 3.76 -20.13 -14.40
C THR A 368 4.07 -21.32 -13.51
N ASN A 369 3.36 -22.44 -13.69
CA ASN A 369 3.63 -23.65 -12.93
C ASN A 369 5.04 -24.21 -13.21
N VAL A 370 5.48 -24.23 -14.47
CA VAL A 370 6.84 -24.62 -14.85
C VAL A 370 7.88 -23.72 -14.16
N PHE A 371 7.65 -22.41 -14.15
CA PHE A 371 8.52 -21.47 -13.45
C PHE A 371 8.58 -21.75 -11.94
N MET A 372 7.43 -21.96 -11.31
CA MET A 372 7.37 -22.29 -9.88
C MET A 372 8.07 -23.60 -9.56
N GLN A 373 7.92 -24.63 -10.40
CA GLN A 373 8.62 -25.91 -10.24
C GLN A 373 10.14 -25.74 -10.31
N LYS A 374 10.64 -24.91 -11.24
CA LYS A 374 12.07 -24.57 -11.31
C LYS A 374 12.56 -23.92 -10.01
N ILE A 375 11.89 -22.88 -9.52
CA ILE A 375 12.26 -22.25 -8.23
C ILE A 375 12.23 -23.28 -7.10
N LYS A 376 11.16 -24.08 -6.98
CA LYS A 376 11.04 -25.08 -5.92
C LYS A 376 12.12 -26.16 -5.99
N SER A 377 12.60 -26.53 -7.19
CA SER A 377 13.67 -27.51 -7.36
C SER A 377 15.03 -27.04 -6.81
N LEU A 378 15.25 -25.72 -6.75
CA LEU A 378 16.49 -25.12 -6.24
C LEU A 378 16.53 -24.98 -4.72
N TYR A 379 15.40 -25.21 -4.05
CA TYR A 379 15.22 -24.93 -2.63
C TYR A 379 14.51 -26.06 -1.90
N LYS A 380 14.75 -26.19 -0.59
CA LYS A 380 13.92 -27.03 0.28
C LYS A 380 12.73 -26.20 0.78
N GLU A 381 11.70 -26.04 -0.07
CA GLU A 381 10.48 -25.29 0.27
C GLU A 381 9.87 -25.82 1.59
N ARG A 382 9.52 -24.91 2.48
CA ARG A 382 8.72 -25.19 3.68
C ARG A 382 7.44 -24.37 3.60
N LEU A 383 6.32 -25.06 3.51
CA LEU A 383 5.00 -24.45 3.60
C LEU A 383 4.52 -24.52 5.04
N CYS A 384 3.97 -23.42 5.53
CA CYS A 384 3.26 -23.36 6.80
C CYS A 384 1.89 -22.72 6.55
N ALA A 385 0.88 -23.08 7.34
CA ALA A 385 -0.38 -22.35 7.32
C ALA A 385 -0.09 -20.87 7.64
N PRO A 386 -0.65 -19.90 6.86
CA PRO A 386 -0.51 -18.49 7.20
C PRO A 386 -0.96 -18.24 8.63
N GLU A 387 -0.12 -17.58 9.43
CA GLU A 387 -0.40 -17.33 10.86
C GLU A 387 -1.51 -16.30 11.08
N GLU A 388 -1.89 -15.54 10.05
CA GLU A 388 -3.07 -14.67 10.05
C GLU A 388 -4.14 -15.26 9.13
N PRO A 389 -5.37 -15.53 9.61
CA PRO A 389 -6.48 -15.84 8.72
C PRO A 389 -6.71 -14.65 7.78
N PHE A 390 -7.09 -14.93 6.53
CA PHE A 390 -7.58 -13.91 5.61
C PHE A 390 -8.84 -13.30 6.24
N ALA A 391 -8.67 -12.17 6.93
CA ALA A 391 -9.75 -11.56 7.67
C ALA A 391 -10.86 -11.14 6.70
N SER A 392 -12.06 -11.65 6.98
CA SER A 392 -13.30 -11.20 6.37
C SER A 392 -13.43 -9.68 6.51
N SER A 393 -14.13 -9.04 5.57
CA SER A 393 -14.54 -7.62 5.66
C SER A 393 -15.29 -7.25 6.95
N CYS A 394 -15.70 -8.25 7.73
CA CYS A 394 -16.32 -8.09 9.05
C CYS A 394 -15.33 -7.92 10.21
N GLU A 395 -14.03 -8.17 10.02
CA GLU A 395 -13.01 -8.11 11.06
C GLU A 395 -11.84 -7.20 10.65
N ILE A 396 -11.95 -5.91 10.94
CA ILE A 396 -10.80 -5.01 10.90
C ILE A 396 -10.14 -5.02 12.29
N PRO A 397 -8.83 -5.32 12.41
CA PRO A 397 -8.14 -5.27 13.69
C PRO A 397 -7.88 -3.82 14.06
N SER A 398 -8.60 -3.32 15.06
CA SER A 398 -8.05 -2.29 15.94
C SER A 398 -7.52 -3.00 17.18
N LYS A 399 -6.37 -2.56 17.70
CA LYS A 399 -5.69 -3.06 18.92
C LYS A 399 -6.68 -3.53 20.01
N PRO A 400 -6.33 -4.55 20.84
CA PRO A 400 -7.23 -5.06 21.87
C PRO A 400 -7.39 -4.02 22.98
N GLU A 401 -8.43 -3.21 22.88
CA GLU A 401 -8.92 -2.38 23.97
C GLU A 401 -10.45 -2.50 24.05
N GLN A 402 -10.89 -2.78 25.28
CA GLN A 402 -12.22 -3.20 25.77
C GLN A 402 -12.77 -4.49 25.17
N ILE A 403 -12.61 -5.58 25.95
CA ILE A 403 -13.42 -6.78 25.81
C ILE A 403 -14.87 -6.40 26.14
N ILE A 404 -15.73 -6.31 25.12
CA ILE A 404 -17.17 -6.22 25.31
C ILE A 404 -17.67 -7.64 25.64
N ASN A 405 -17.87 -7.92 26.93
CA ASN A 405 -18.35 -9.21 27.42
C ASN A 405 -19.87 -9.38 27.17
N HIS A 406 -20.28 -9.52 25.91
CA HIS A 406 -21.67 -9.88 25.56
C HIS A 406 -21.68 -11.04 24.56
N PRO A 407 -21.36 -12.28 24.99
CA PRO A 407 -21.26 -13.40 24.06
C PRO A 407 -22.59 -13.73 23.36
N ILE A 408 -23.74 -13.40 23.98
CA ILE A 408 -25.08 -13.61 23.41
C ILE A 408 -26.03 -12.54 23.97
N MET A 409 -26.71 -11.81 23.08
CA MET A 409 -27.81 -10.91 23.45
C MET A 409 -29.13 -11.69 23.46
N LYS A 410 -29.72 -11.86 24.64
CA LYS A 410 -31.03 -12.52 24.76
C LYS A 410 -32.12 -11.55 24.30
N GLY A 411 -32.98 -12.04 23.41
CA GLY A 411 -34.18 -11.34 23.00
C GLY A 411 -35.42 -12.22 23.16
N GLU A 412 -36.54 -11.59 23.45
CA GLU A 412 -37.87 -12.21 23.56
C GLU A 412 -38.88 -11.28 22.90
N ASP A 413 -39.76 -11.83 22.05
CA ASP A 413 -40.76 -11.07 21.28
C ASP A 413 -40.21 -9.80 20.61
N PHE A 414 -39.06 -9.93 19.94
CA PHE A 414 -38.38 -8.85 19.22
C PHE A 414 -38.00 -7.63 20.08
N LYS A 415 -37.73 -7.87 21.37
CA LYS A 415 -37.07 -6.93 22.28
C LYS A 415 -35.79 -7.54 22.81
N TRP A 416 -34.70 -6.77 22.83
CA TRP A 416 -33.39 -7.26 23.26
C TRP A 416 -32.91 -6.54 24.52
N LEU A 417 -32.37 -7.32 25.46
CA LEU A 417 -31.90 -6.78 26.75
C LEU A 417 -30.84 -5.70 26.52
N GLY A 418 -31.08 -4.50 27.07
CA GLY A 418 -30.15 -3.36 26.97
C GLY A 418 -30.21 -2.59 25.65
N ARG A 419 -31.16 -2.91 24.76
CA ARG A 419 -31.44 -2.14 23.54
C ARG A 419 -32.78 -1.45 23.68
N PHE A 420 -32.77 -0.13 23.58
CA PHE A 420 -33.97 0.69 23.75
C PHE A 420 -34.72 0.82 22.44
N VAL A 421 -36.05 0.80 22.52
CA VAL A 421 -36.90 1.17 21.39
C VAL A 421 -36.85 2.68 21.23
N GLU A 422 -36.39 3.12 20.07
CA GLU A 422 -36.28 4.52 19.68
C GLU A 422 -37.33 4.83 18.62
N GLU A 423 -37.76 6.10 18.59
CA GLU A 423 -38.51 6.62 17.45
C GLU A 423 -37.62 6.58 16.19
N TYR A 424 -38.23 6.27 15.04
CA TYR A 424 -37.52 6.05 13.78
C TYR A 424 -36.58 7.22 13.40
N LYS A 425 -37.07 8.47 13.47
CA LYS A 425 -36.34 9.72 13.23
C LYS A 425 -36.90 10.84 14.11
N THR A 426 -36.05 11.75 14.59
CA THR A 426 -36.43 12.87 15.47
C THR A 426 -36.44 14.24 14.78
N ASP A 427 -36.07 14.30 13.49
CA ASP A 427 -35.96 15.54 12.72
C ASP A 427 -37.28 15.90 12.00
N GLN A 428 -37.70 17.16 12.07
CA GLN A 428 -38.98 17.73 11.59
C GLN A 428 -39.20 17.71 10.05
N GLY A 429 -38.39 16.98 9.28
CA GLY A 429 -38.38 17.00 7.81
C GLY A 429 -38.69 15.69 7.10
N PHE A 430 -38.89 14.58 7.83
CA PHE A 430 -39.15 13.25 7.27
C PHE A 430 -40.61 12.85 7.49
N ASP A 431 -41.27 12.38 6.43
CA ASP A 431 -42.62 11.82 6.51
C ASP A 431 -42.55 10.30 6.71
N PHE A 432 -43.02 9.83 7.87
CA PHE A 432 -43.10 8.42 8.24
C PHE A 432 -44.20 8.25 9.29
N SER A 433 -44.73 7.03 9.44
CA SER A 433 -45.84 6.77 10.37
C SER A 433 -45.70 5.41 11.03
N SER A 434 -45.94 5.37 12.34
CA SER A 434 -46.05 4.15 13.15
C SER A 434 -44.91 3.13 12.94
N ILE A 435 -43.67 3.62 12.99
CA ILE A 435 -42.45 2.81 12.84
C ILE A 435 -41.49 3.10 14.00
N ASN A 436 -40.93 2.04 14.57
CA ASN A 436 -39.95 2.10 15.66
C ASN A 436 -38.63 1.43 15.24
N ARG A 437 -37.53 1.81 15.90
CA ARG A 437 -36.17 1.28 15.65
C ARG A 437 -35.52 0.79 16.94
N GLN A 438 -34.80 -0.32 16.86
CA GLN A 438 -33.84 -0.76 17.88
C GLN A 438 -32.46 -0.93 17.23
N GLU A 439 -31.46 -0.25 17.76
CA GLU A 439 -30.06 -0.44 17.36
C GLU A 439 -29.55 -1.68 18.11
N LEU A 440 -29.06 -2.70 17.41
CA LEU A 440 -28.66 -3.96 18.03
C LEU A 440 -27.14 -4.06 18.18
N ILE A 441 -26.39 -3.75 17.12
CA ILE A 441 -24.92 -3.79 17.10
C ILE A 441 -24.39 -2.54 16.39
N GLY A 442 -23.27 -1.99 16.88
CA GLY A 442 -22.50 -0.92 16.24
C GLY A 442 -22.54 0.42 16.97
N LYS A 443 -23.54 0.64 17.85
CA LYS A 443 -23.70 1.90 18.60
C LYS A 443 -23.39 1.83 20.09
N PHE A 444 -23.10 0.64 20.63
CA PHE A 444 -22.92 0.44 22.08
C PHE A 444 -21.46 0.13 22.45
N GLY A 445 -20.53 0.56 21.60
CA GLY A 445 -19.09 0.37 21.76
C GLY A 445 -18.50 -0.73 20.86
N GLU A 446 -19.33 -1.51 20.18
CA GLU A 446 -18.88 -2.51 19.22
C GLU A 446 -18.17 -1.84 18.03
N LYS A 447 -16.98 -2.33 17.65
CA LYS A 447 -16.22 -1.81 16.50
C LYS A 447 -16.51 -2.60 15.22
N THR A 448 -17.79 -2.68 14.85
CA THR A 448 -18.21 -3.34 13.61
C THR A 448 -18.10 -2.38 12.42
N ALA A 449 -17.81 -2.91 11.22
CA ALA A 449 -17.83 -2.13 9.99
C ALA A 449 -19.27 -1.76 9.56
N PHE A 450 -20.27 -2.40 10.16
CA PHE A 450 -21.69 -2.23 9.89
C PHE A 450 -22.48 -2.07 11.19
N ASP A 451 -23.67 -1.47 11.09
CA ASP A 451 -24.67 -1.47 12.16
C ASP A 451 -25.74 -2.50 11.82
N LEU A 452 -26.16 -3.29 12.82
CA LEU A 452 -27.35 -4.14 12.73
C LEU A 452 -28.48 -3.48 13.49
N ARG A 453 -29.61 -3.29 12.81
CA ARG A 453 -30.79 -2.62 13.34
C ARG A 453 -32.03 -3.46 13.14
N TYR A 454 -32.95 -3.37 14.08
CA TYR A 454 -34.30 -3.92 13.95
C TYR A 454 -35.30 -2.77 13.79
N PHE A 455 -36.24 -2.93 12.87
CA PHE A 455 -37.35 -2.02 12.69
C PHE A 455 -38.66 -2.79 12.78
N GLU A 456 -39.69 -2.14 13.31
CA GLU A 456 -41.05 -2.66 13.36
C GLU A 456 -42.04 -1.58 12.93
N ILE A 457 -42.91 -1.94 12.00
CA ILE A 457 -43.94 -1.08 11.41
C ILE A 457 -45.31 -1.65 11.78
N GLU A 458 -46.13 -0.84 12.45
CA GLU A 458 -47.50 -1.20 12.81
C GLU A 458 -48.44 -1.22 11.59
N PRO A 459 -49.62 -1.86 11.68
CA PRO A 459 -50.62 -1.84 10.62
C PRO A 459 -50.92 -0.43 10.10
N GLY A 460 -50.78 -0.23 8.79
CA GLY A 460 -50.95 1.06 8.12
C GLY A 460 -49.75 2.02 8.21
N GLY A 461 -48.68 1.62 8.91
CA GLY A 461 -47.45 2.39 9.05
C GLY A 461 -46.52 2.30 7.84
N TYR A 462 -45.54 3.21 7.80
CA TYR A 462 -44.52 3.27 6.75
C TYR A 462 -43.27 4.02 7.20
N SER A 463 -42.13 3.62 6.64
CA SER A 463 -40.87 4.37 6.70
C SER A 463 -40.87 5.55 5.72
N SER A 464 -39.90 6.46 5.85
CA SER A 464 -39.79 7.58 4.91
C SER A 464 -39.33 7.14 3.53
N ARG A 465 -39.89 7.76 2.48
CA ARG A 465 -39.45 7.56 1.11
C ARG A 465 -38.15 8.33 0.83
N GLU A 466 -37.06 7.61 0.63
CA GLU A 466 -35.73 8.22 0.57
C GLU A 466 -34.76 7.51 -0.37
N ARG A 467 -33.59 8.14 -0.58
CA ARG A 467 -32.44 7.55 -1.26
C ARG A 467 -31.14 8.06 -0.62
N HIS A 468 -30.07 7.29 -0.76
CA HIS A 468 -28.73 7.62 -0.25
C HIS A 468 -27.69 6.67 -0.84
N VAL A 469 -26.42 6.98 -0.66
CA VAL A 469 -25.31 6.22 -1.24
C VAL A 469 -25.09 4.89 -0.53
N HIS A 470 -25.26 4.81 0.79
CA HIS A 470 -25.14 3.52 1.48
C HIS A 470 -26.22 2.53 1.04
N GLU A 471 -25.87 1.26 1.00
CA GLU A 471 -26.78 0.17 0.62
C GLU A 471 -27.51 -0.40 1.84
N HIS A 472 -28.61 -1.12 1.60
CA HIS A 472 -29.30 -1.88 2.65
C HIS A 472 -29.40 -3.35 2.30
N VAL A 473 -29.17 -4.19 3.30
CA VAL A 473 -29.63 -5.57 3.31
C VAL A 473 -30.74 -5.69 4.35
N ILE A 474 -31.93 -6.06 3.88
CA ILE A 474 -33.14 -6.21 4.70
C ILE A 474 -33.51 -7.68 4.80
N ILE A 475 -33.84 -8.13 6.00
CA ILE A 475 -34.30 -9.50 6.25
C ILE A 475 -35.63 -9.43 6.98
N GLY A 476 -36.71 -9.91 6.35
CA GLY A 476 -38.02 -10.00 6.98
C GLY A 476 -38.00 -11.04 8.11
N VAL A 477 -38.45 -10.68 9.31
CA VAL A 477 -38.42 -11.58 10.47
C VAL A 477 -39.72 -11.63 11.26
N ARG A 478 -40.67 -10.73 10.98
CA ARG A 478 -42.01 -10.72 11.59
C ARG A 478 -43.05 -10.22 10.60
N GLY A 479 -44.15 -10.96 10.43
CA GLY A 479 -45.25 -10.56 9.55
C GLY A 479 -44.84 -10.43 8.08
N ASN A 480 -45.65 -9.69 7.31
CA ASN A 480 -45.39 -9.38 5.91
C ASN A 480 -45.46 -7.87 5.70
N GLY A 481 -44.67 -7.37 4.76
CA GLY A 481 -44.66 -5.96 4.39
C GLY A 481 -44.41 -5.78 2.90
N ILE A 482 -44.38 -4.52 2.49
CA ILE A 482 -44.13 -4.14 1.10
C ILE A 482 -42.88 -3.26 1.06
N LEU A 483 -41.90 -3.66 0.25
CA LEU A 483 -40.78 -2.82 -0.15
C LEU A 483 -41.09 -2.18 -1.50
N ILE A 484 -41.20 -0.87 -1.50
CA ILE A 484 -41.21 -0.05 -2.71
C ILE A 484 -39.76 0.25 -3.05
N LYS A 485 -39.33 -0.07 -4.27
CA LYS A 485 -37.98 0.11 -4.78
C LYS A 485 -38.07 0.74 -6.19
N GLY A 486 -37.65 2.00 -6.30
CA GLY A 486 -37.96 2.83 -7.46
C GLY A 486 -39.47 3.04 -7.59
N ASP A 487 -40.02 2.53 -8.70
CA ASP A 487 -41.46 2.55 -9.03
C ASP A 487 -42.11 1.15 -8.89
N SER A 488 -41.35 0.16 -8.44
CA SER A 488 -41.80 -1.23 -8.29
C SER A 488 -42.10 -1.56 -6.83
N SER A 489 -43.15 -2.35 -6.58
CA SER A 489 -43.52 -2.85 -5.26
C SER A 489 -43.25 -4.35 -5.15
N PHE A 490 -42.61 -4.77 -4.06
CA PHE A 490 -42.28 -6.16 -3.78
C PHE A 490 -42.79 -6.55 -2.39
N ASN A 491 -43.41 -7.71 -2.27
CA ASN A 491 -43.76 -8.26 -0.97
C ASN A 491 -42.51 -8.80 -0.28
N ILE A 492 -42.40 -8.59 1.02
CA ILE A 492 -41.37 -9.16 1.89
C ILE A 492 -42.06 -9.92 3.01
N SER A 493 -41.75 -11.20 3.10
CA SER A 493 -42.24 -12.11 4.13
C SER A 493 -41.11 -12.50 5.08
N VAL A 494 -41.45 -13.27 6.12
CA VAL A 494 -40.46 -13.87 7.02
C VAL A 494 -39.46 -14.72 6.22
N HIS A 495 -38.16 -14.51 6.48
CA HIS A 495 -37.00 -15.09 5.80
C HIS A 495 -36.69 -14.55 4.40
N ASP A 496 -37.52 -13.68 3.84
CA ASP A 496 -37.18 -13.01 2.59
C ASP A 496 -36.06 -12.00 2.83
N VAL A 497 -35.13 -11.93 1.87
CA VAL A 497 -34.00 -11.00 1.89
C VAL A 497 -34.15 -10.03 0.73
N ALA A 498 -34.07 -8.74 1.03
CA ALA A 498 -34.09 -7.68 0.04
C ALA A 498 -32.79 -6.87 0.06
N TYR A 499 -32.31 -6.54 -1.13
CA TYR A 499 -31.18 -5.64 -1.32
C TYR A 499 -31.64 -4.34 -1.97
N ILE A 500 -31.24 -3.22 -1.38
CA ILE A 500 -31.49 -1.87 -1.91
C ILE A 500 -30.15 -1.29 -2.32
N SER A 501 -30.01 -1.01 -3.61
CA SER A 501 -28.74 -0.53 -4.15
C SER A 501 -28.51 0.96 -3.85
N PRO A 502 -27.27 1.44 -3.93
CA PRO A 502 -26.95 2.86 -3.78
C PRO A 502 -27.82 3.77 -4.65
N LEU A 503 -28.26 4.88 -4.07
CA LEU A 503 -29.10 5.92 -4.65
C LEU A 503 -30.49 5.47 -5.11
N GLU A 504 -30.85 4.22 -4.84
CA GLU A 504 -32.15 3.70 -5.19
C GLU A 504 -33.22 4.22 -4.23
N LYS A 505 -34.30 4.75 -4.82
CA LYS A 505 -35.45 5.24 -4.05
C LYS A 505 -36.10 4.05 -3.37
N HIS A 506 -36.37 4.15 -2.08
CA HIS A 506 -37.03 3.06 -1.38
C HIS A 506 -37.94 3.52 -0.25
N GLN A 507 -38.90 2.67 0.08
CA GLN A 507 -39.79 2.81 1.22
C GLN A 507 -40.31 1.43 1.63
N LEU A 508 -40.33 1.15 2.94
CA LEU A 508 -41.02 0.00 3.52
C LEU A 508 -42.35 0.41 4.13
N ARG A 509 -43.38 -0.40 3.91
CA ARG A 509 -44.76 -0.19 4.36
C ARG A 509 -45.36 -1.46 4.94
N ASN A 510 -46.34 -1.30 5.82
CA ASN A 510 -47.17 -2.38 6.32
C ASN A 510 -48.64 -2.11 5.98
N GLU A 511 -49.21 -2.92 5.07
CA GLU A 511 -50.63 -2.86 4.70
C GLU A 511 -51.45 -4.01 5.33
N GLU A 512 -50.80 -4.86 6.13
CA GLU A 512 -51.40 -6.01 6.78
C GLU A 512 -51.97 -5.66 8.17
N LYS A 513 -52.74 -6.59 8.74
CA LYS A 513 -53.38 -6.41 10.07
C LYS A 513 -52.43 -6.65 11.25
N GLY A 514 -51.27 -7.28 11.03
CA GLY A 514 -50.28 -7.57 12.07
C GLY A 514 -48.99 -6.75 11.87
N PRO A 515 -48.07 -6.74 12.84
CA PRO A 515 -46.82 -5.97 12.74
C PRO A 515 -45.88 -6.54 11.66
N PHE A 516 -45.16 -5.65 10.98
CA PHE A 516 -44.10 -6.00 10.04
C PHE A 516 -42.74 -5.62 10.63
N GLY A 517 -41.92 -6.62 10.92
CA GLY A 517 -40.60 -6.46 11.52
C GLY A 517 -39.48 -7.01 10.64
N PHE A 518 -38.39 -6.26 10.54
CA PHE A 518 -37.24 -6.62 9.72
C PHE A 518 -35.91 -6.18 10.33
N PHE A 519 -34.86 -6.96 10.04
CA PHE A 519 -33.49 -6.51 10.26
C PHE A 519 -33.02 -5.68 9.07
N CYS A 520 -32.22 -4.66 9.35
CA CYS A 520 -31.61 -3.78 8.37
C CYS A 520 -30.12 -3.61 8.71
N ILE A 521 -29.27 -4.06 7.81
CA ILE A 521 -27.81 -3.97 7.91
C ILE A 521 -27.34 -2.84 6.99
N VAL A 522 -26.51 -1.94 7.54
CA VAL A 522 -25.92 -0.78 6.85
C VAL A 522 -24.49 -0.54 7.32
N ASP A 523 -23.69 0.18 6.54
CA ASP A 523 -22.33 0.57 6.95
C ASP A 523 -22.32 1.43 8.23
N HIS A 524 -21.37 1.18 9.13
CA HIS A 524 -21.23 1.89 10.39
C HIS A 524 -20.94 3.39 10.17
N LYS A 525 -20.10 3.70 9.17
CA LYS A 525 -19.92 5.07 8.66
C LYS A 525 -20.69 5.22 7.36
N ARG A 526 -21.72 6.08 7.35
CA ARG A 526 -22.62 6.25 6.21
C ARG A 526 -23.10 7.69 6.05
N ASP A 527 -23.57 8.01 4.85
CA ASP A 527 -24.16 9.30 4.49
C ASP A 527 -25.57 9.47 5.10
N LYS A 528 -26.02 10.74 5.18
CA LYS A 528 -27.38 11.05 5.63
C LYS A 528 -28.39 10.81 4.50
N PRO A 529 -29.57 10.24 4.78
CA PRO A 529 -30.62 10.06 3.79
C PRO A 529 -31.15 11.35 3.18
N ILE A 530 -31.50 11.31 1.89
CA ILE A 530 -32.15 12.39 1.15
C ILE A 530 -33.64 12.04 0.98
N VAL A 531 -34.52 12.84 1.58
CA VAL A 531 -35.98 12.69 1.45
C VAL A 531 -36.43 13.03 0.04
N ILE A 532 -37.35 12.24 -0.48
CA ILE A 532 -38.00 12.50 -1.76
C ILE A 532 -39.38 13.05 -1.45
N LYS A 533 -39.59 14.34 -1.71
CA LYS A 533 -40.93 14.93 -1.72
C LYS A 533 -41.55 14.55 -3.05
N ASP A 534 -42.66 13.82 -3.03
CA ASP A 534 -43.45 13.62 -4.24
C ASP A 534 -44.02 14.98 -4.65
N ASP A 535 -43.77 15.41 -5.89
CA ASP A 535 -44.47 16.56 -6.46
C ASP A 535 -45.96 16.25 -6.43
N ILE A 536 -46.73 17.11 -5.76
CA ILE A 536 -48.18 17.02 -5.70
C ILE A 536 -48.70 17.11 -7.15
N ILE A 537 -49.08 15.97 -7.73
CA ILE A 537 -49.96 15.95 -8.89
C ILE A 537 -51.34 16.27 -8.33
N SER A 538 -51.74 17.54 -8.44
CA SER A 538 -53.15 17.93 -8.32
C SER A 538 -53.94 17.27 -9.45
N TYR A 539 -54.97 16.49 -9.09
CA TYR A 539 -55.99 15.97 -9.99
C TYR A 539 -56.69 17.08 -10.78
#